data_AF-A0A9E2P946-F1
#
_entry.id   AF-A0A9E2P946-F1
#
_cell.length_a   1.000
_cell.length_b   1.000
_cell.length_c   1.000
_cell.angle_alpha   90.00
_cell.angle_beta   90.00
_cell.angle_gamma   90.00
#
_symmetry.space_group_name_H-M   'P 1'
#
loop_
_entity.id
_entity.type
_entity.pdbx_description
1 polymer ?
#
loop_
_entity_poly.entity_id
_entity_poly.type
_entity_poly.pdbx_seq_one_letter_code
_entity_poly.pdbx_strand_id
1 'polypeptide(L)'
;APEFGVVETLAFIEILKEYKLTDLVEKFVKLSYESKKWEKWMSAESKAGEIEKAVIAGHYVFSDPEFIEIKLHAKTELQNHNIDLDEYLKSKVKKSIMRYLVNFRLVGR
;
A
#
# COMPACT_ATOMS: atom_id res chain seq x y z
N ALA A 1 5.52 -0.31 -12.60
CA ALA A 1 6.05 -1.63 -12.20
C ALA A 1 5.38 -2.07 -10.90
N PRO A 2 5.05 -3.35 -10.70
CA PRO A 2 4.34 -3.85 -9.51
C PRO A 2 4.99 -3.48 -8.17
N GLU A 3 6.31 -3.39 -8.12
CA GLU A 3 7.05 -2.99 -6.91
C GLU A 3 6.61 -1.63 -6.34
N PHE A 4 6.31 -0.65 -7.18
CA PHE A 4 5.85 0.67 -6.69
C PHE A 4 4.45 0.58 -6.08
N GLY A 5 3.61 -0.30 -6.61
CA GLY A 5 2.31 -0.62 -6.01
C GLY A 5 2.45 -1.32 -4.66
N VAL A 6 3.43 -2.21 -4.50
CA VAL A 6 3.77 -2.83 -3.20
C VAL A 6 4.26 -1.77 -2.21
N VAL A 7 5.11 -0.83 -2.64
CA VAL A 7 5.56 0.28 -1.79
C VAL A 7 4.40 1.16 -1.33
N GLU A 8 3.48 1.50 -2.22
CA GLU A 8 2.29 2.28 -1.86
C GLU A 8 1.37 1.50 -0.90
N THR A 9 1.19 0.20 -1.14
CA THR A 9 0.39 -0.69 -0.28
C THR A 9 0.98 -0.77 1.13
N LEU A 10 2.30 -0.97 1.26
CA LEU A 10 3.00 -0.97 2.54
C LEU A 10 2.84 0.37 3.25
N ALA A 11 3.09 1.47 2.54
CA ALA A 11 2.96 2.81 3.10
C ALA A 11 1.53 3.09 3.61
N PHE A 12 0.51 2.64 2.87
CA PHE A 12 -0.89 2.77 3.27
C PHE A 12 -1.19 1.97 4.55
N ILE A 13 -0.74 0.71 4.65
CA ILE A 13 -0.91 -0.09 5.87
C ILE A 13 -0.16 0.52 7.05
N GLU A 14 1.08 0.96 6.85
CA GLU A 14 1.94 1.52 7.90
C GLU A 14 1.34 2.78 8.50
N ILE A 15 0.86 3.73 7.68
CA ILE A 15 0.28 4.97 8.19
C ILE A 15 -1.03 4.71 8.94
N LEU A 16 -1.87 3.78 8.48
CA LEU A 16 -3.07 3.41 9.22
C LEU A 16 -2.73 2.81 10.59
N LYS A 17 -1.71 1.95 10.67
CA LYS A 17 -1.24 1.39 11.95
C LYS A 17 -0.67 2.46 12.88
N GLU A 18 0.11 3.39 12.34
CA GLU A 18 0.71 4.50 13.09
C GLU A 18 -0.36 5.35 13.79
N TYR A 19 -1.48 5.61 13.10
CA TYR A 19 -2.62 6.38 13.61
C TYR A 19 -3.70 5.50 14.27
N LYS A 20 -3.39 4.23 14.58
CA LYS A 20 -4.29 3.28 15.26
C LYS A 20 -5.63 3.06 14.55
N LEU A 21 -5.67 3.20 13.23
CA LEU A 21 -6.83 2.96 12.38
C LEU A 21 -6.94 1.46 12.02
N THR A 22 -6.93 0.59 13.03
CA THR A 22 -6.86 -0.88 12.87
C THR A 22 -8.00 -1.44 12.04
N ASP A 23 -9.21 -0.91 12.20
CA ASP A 23 -10.38 -1.37 11.44
C ASP A 23 -10.21 -1.14 9.93
N LEU A 24 -9.55 -0.04 9.53
CA LEU A 24 -9.26 0.23 8.12
C LEU A 24 -8.15 -0.68 7.58
N VAL A 25 -7.17 -1.02 8.42
CA VAL A 25 -6.14 -2.02 8.07
C VAL A 25 -6.79 -3.37 7.81
N GLU A 26 -7.64 -3.84 8.71
CA GLU A 26 -8.30 -5.15 8.59
C GLU A 26 -9.19 -5.23 7.36
N LYS A 27 -10.02 -4.19 7.12
CA LYS A 27 -10.86 -4.11 5.91
C LYS A 27 -10.01 -4.15 4.64
N PHE A 28 -8.94 -3.35 4.58
CA PHE A 28 -8.08 -3.33 3.41
C PHE A 28 -7.34 -4.64 3.18
N VAL A 29 -6.76 -5.22 4.23
CA VAL A 29 -6.04 -6.50 4.16
C VAL A 29 -6.97 -7.60 3.68
N LYS A 30 -8.19 -7.66 4.24
CA LYS A 30 -9.20 -8.62 3.83
C LYS A 30 -9.58 -8.45 2.35
N LEU A 31 -9.96 -7.25 1.93
CA LEU A 31 -10.29 -6.94 0.53
C LEU A 31 -9.17 -7.38 -0.43
N SER A 32 -7.93 -7.02 -0.10
CA SER A 32 -6.78 -7.36 -0.94
C SER A 32 -6.51 -8.86 -0.96
N TYR A 33 -6.58 -9.53 0.18
CA TYR A 33 -6.37 -10.97 0.29
C TYR A 33 -7.45 -11.77 -0.48
N GLU A 34 -8.73 -11.41 -0.31
CA GLU A 34 -9.87 -12.07 -0.95
C GLU A 34 -9.90 -11.86 -2.48
N SER A 35 -9.24 -10.82 -2.99
CA SER A 35 -9.09 -10.59 -4.44
C SER A 35 -8.31 -11.69 -5.17
N LYS A 36 -7.54 -12.51 -4.43
CA LYS A 36 -6.66 -13.58 -4.92
C LYS A 36 -5.62 -13.15 -5.95
N LYS A 37 -5.41 -11.83 -6.17
CA LYS A 37 -4.45 -11.33 -7.16
C LYS A 37 -3.00 -11.68 -6.78
N TRP A 38 -2.73 -12.00 -5.51
CA TRP A 38 -1.44 -12.45 -5.01
C TRP A 38 -1.05 -13.84 -5.53
N GLU A 39 -2.00 -14.69 -5.94
CA GLU A 39 -1.73 -16.04 -6.46
C GLU A 39 -0.84 -16.01 -7.72
N LYS A 40 -0.87 -14.92 -8.49
CA LYS A 40 -0.02 -14.74 -9.68
C LYS A 40 1.46 -14.58 -9.36
N TRP A 41 1.79 -14.13 -8.14
CA TRP A 41 3.13 -13.71 -7.76
C TRP A 41 3.77 -14.64 -6.73
N MET A 42 2.97 -15.46 -6.06
CA MET A 42 3.41 -16.29 -4.94
C MET A 42 3.37 -17.75 -5.33
N SER A 43 4.36 -18.52 -4.84
CA SER A 43 4.33 -19.98 -4.98
C SER A 43 3.09 -20.55 -4.28
N ALA A 44 2.53 -21.62 -4.84
CA ALA A 44 1.43 -22.38 -4.22
C ALA A 44 1.80 -22.91 -2.82
N GLU A 45 3.09 -23.15 -2.58
CA GLU A 45 3.65 -23.64 -1.31
C GLU A 45 4.02 -22.49 -0.36
N SER A 46 3.68 -21.25 -0.70
CA SER A 46 4.02 -20.09 0.10
C SER A 46 3.39 -20.16 1.49
N LYS A 47 4.23 -19.97 2.51
CA LYS A 47 3.83 -19.90 3.93
C LYS A 47 3.43 -18.48 4.35
N ALA A 48 3.31 -17.55 3.41
CA ALA A 48 2.96 -16.18 3.70
C ALA A 48 1.55 -16.06 4.29
N GLY A 49 1.43 -15.24 5.33
CA GLY A 49 0.17 -14.88 5.95
C GLY A 49 -0.65 -13.91 5.10
N GLU A 50 -1.86 -13.62 5.58
CA GLU A 50 -2.83 -12.77 4.86
C GLU A 50 -2.30 -11.35 4.62
N ILE A 51 -1.63 -10.75 5.61
CA ILE A 51 -1.03 -9.41 5.48
C ILE A 51 0.03 -9.38 4.38
N GLU A 52 0.90 -10.37 4.32
CA GLU A 52 1.98 -10.42 3.33
C GLU A 52 1.41 -10.61 1.92
N LYS A 53 0.39 -11.45 1.78
CA LYS A 53 -0.36 -11.63 0.52
C LYS A 53 -1.08 -10.35 0.11
N ALA A 54 -1.74 -9.69 1.04
CA ALA A 54 -2.39 -8.40 0.82
C ALA A 54 -1.38 -7.33 0.39
N VAL A 55 -0.19 -7.29 0.99
CA VAL A 55 0.88 -6.36 0.61
C VAL A 55 1.30 -6.53 -0.85
N ILE A 56 1.45 -7.78 -1.31
CA ILE A 56 1.84 -8.08 -2.70
C ILE A 56 0.74 -7.67 -3.68
N ALA A 57 -0.53 -7.82 -3.31
CA ALA A 57 -1.68 -7.63 -4.19
C ALA A 57 -2.43 -6.29 -4.04
N GLY A 58 -2.15 -5.49 -3.01
CA GLY A 58 -2.96 -4.33 -2.61
C GLY A 58 -3.23 -3.35 -3.75
N HIS A 59 -2.20 -3.04 -4.52
CA HIS A 59 -2.32 -2.13 -5.66
C HIS A 59 -3.29 -2.57 -6.76
N TYR A 60 -3.69 -3.84 -6.83
CA TYR A 60 -4.71 -4.31 -7.79
C TYR A 60 -6.14 -3.99 -7.38
N VAL A 61 -6.39 -3.69 -6.09
CA VAL A 61 -7.72 -3.36 -5.58
C VAL A 61 -7.90 -1.86 -5.39
N PHE A 62 -6.94 -1.02 -5.80
CA PHE A 62 -7.04 0.43 -5.59
C PHE A 62 -8.16 1.13 -6.38
N SER A 63 -8.67 0.50 -7.44
CA SER A 63 -9.84 0.96 -8.17
C SER A 63 -11.15 0.32 -7.69
N ASP A 64 -11.09 -0.56 -6.70
CA ASP A 64 -12.27 -1.21 -6.14
C ASP A 64 -13.10 -0.18 -5.35
N PRO A 65 -14.43 -0.13 -5.50
CA PRO A 65 -15.28 0.77 -4.73
C PRO A 65 -15.07 0.66 -3.22
N GLU A 66 -14.87 -0.55 -2.69
CA GLU A 66 -14.63 -0.74 -1.26
C GLU A 66 -13.31 -0.11 -0.82
N PHE A 67 -12.26 -0.22 -1.63
CA PHE A 67 -11.01 0.47 -1.35
C PHE A 67 -11.16 1.99 -1.41
N ILE A 68 -11.92 2.52 -2.37
CA ILE A 68 -12.13 3.96 -2.49
C ILE A 68 -12.80 4.50 -1.21
N GLU A 69 -13.77 3.78 -0.65
CA GLU A 69 -14.40 4.13 0.62
C GLU A 69 -13.42 4.03 1.80
N ILE A 70 -12.65 2.94 1.90
CA ILE A 70 -11.62 2.76 2.93
C ILE A 70 -10.60 3.92 2.88
N LYS A 71 -10.13 4.28 1.68
CA LYS A 71 -9.18 5.37 1.47
C LYS A 71 -9.79 6.73 1.81
N LEU A 72 -11.07 6.95 1.51
CA LEU A 72 -11.76 8.19 1.87
C LEU A 72 -11.87 8.33 3.40
N HIS A 73 -12.27 7.28 4.12
CA HIS A 73 -12.25 7.29 5.59
C HIS A 73 -10.85 7.57 6.14
N ALA A 74 -9.83 6.89 5.61
CA ALA A 74 -8.44 7.12 6.01
C ALA A 74 -8.03 8.59 5.80
N LYS A 75 -8.40 9.21 4.68
CA LYS A 75 -8.14 10.64 4.42
C LYS A 75 -8.76 11.52 5.48
N THR A 76 -10.04 11.32 5.79
CA THR A 76 -10.76 12.12 6.79
C THR A 76 -10.10 12.01 8.17
N GLU A 77 -9.78 10.80 8.61
CA GLU A 77 -9.13 10.58 9.91
C GLU A 77 -7.72 11.22 9.97
N LEU A 78 -6.92 11.04 8.92
CA LEU A 78 -5.56 11.59 8.87
C LEU A 78 -5.54 13.12 8.70
N GLN A 79 -6.55 13.71 8.06
CA GLN A 79 -6.70 15.16 7.96
C GLN A 79 -6.85 15.82 9.34
N ASN A 80 -7.50 15.15 10.31
CA ASN A 80 -7.57 15.62 11.70
C ASN A 80 -6.20 15.73 12.37
N HIS A 81 -5.19 15.06 11.81
CA HIS A 81 -3.79 15.10 12.24
C HIS A 81 -2.91 15.96 11.31
N ASN A 82 -3.50 16.80 10.45
CA ASN A 82 -2.81 17.61 9.44
C ASN A 82 -1.98 16.80 8.43
N ILE A 83 -2.46 15.60 8.07
CA ILE A 83 -1.77 14.74 7.11
C ILE A 83 -2.59 14.63 5.84
N ASP A 84 -1.98 15.00 4.72
CA ASP A 84 -2.46 14.66 3.39
C ASP A 84 -1.98 13.25 3.02
N LEU A 85 -2.91 12.29 3.05
CA LEU A 85 -2.62 10.90 2.72
C LEU A 85 -2.10 10.72 1.28
N ASP A 86 -2.63 11.46 0.29
CA ASP A 86 -2.19 11.27 -1.09
C ASP A 86 -0.77 11.80 -1.28
N GLU A 87 -0.44 12.96 -0.71
CA GLU A 87 0.93 13.49 -0.74
C GLU A 87 1.90 12.59 0.02
N TYR A 88 1.47 12.02 1.16
CA TYR A 88 2.25 11.03 1.88
C TYR A 88 2.58 9.81 1.01
N LEU A 89 1.57 9.18 0.40
CA LEU A 89 1.76 7.98 -0.43
C LEU A 89 2.62 8.27 -1.66
N LYS A 90 2.36 9.39 -2.35
CA LYS A 90 3.20 9.86 -3.47
C LYS A 90 4.65 10.04 -3.04
N SER A 91 4.91 10.60 -1.85
CA SER A 91 6.27 10.80 -1.35
C SER A 91 7.02 9.47 -1.15
N LYS A 92 6.33 8.41 -0.70
CA LYS A 92 6.90 7.08 -0.50
C LYS A 92 7.25 6.41 -1.84
N VAL A 93 6.34 6.50 -2.81
CA VAL A 93 6.58 6.00 -4.17
C VAL A 93 7.74 6.76 -4.83
N LYS A 94 7.75 8.10 -4.73
CA LYS A 94 8.84 8.95 -5.22
C LYS A 94 10.18 8.56 -4.60
N LYS A 95 10.23 8.33 -3.29
CA LYS A 95 11.46 7.88 -2.60
C LYS A 95 11.95 6.54 -3.14
N SER A 96 11.04 5.59 -3.42
CA SER A 96 11.39 4.31 -4.04
C SER A 96 11.96 4.49 -5.46
N ILE A 97 11.34 5.32 -6.29
CA ILE A 97 11.85 5.64 -7.64
C ILE A 97 13.24 6.29 -7.55
N MET A 98 13.42 7.27 -6.67
CA MET A 98 14.71 7.96 -6.50
C MET A 98 15.83 7.01 -6.10
N ARG A 99 15.56 6.00 -5.26
CA ARG A 99 16.53 4.94 -4.93
C ARG A 99 17.07 4.26 -6.18
N TYR A 100 16.21 3.95 -7.16
CA TYR A 100 16.62 3.37 -8.43
C TYR A 100 17.43 4.34 -9.28
N LEU A 101 16.96 5.59 -9.43
CA LEU A 101 17.66 6.60 -10.23
C LEU A 101 19.08 6.85 -9.71
N VAL A 102 19.25 6.93 -8.40
CA VAL A 102 20.56 7.10 -7.75
C VAL A 102 21.45 5.88 -7.96
N ASN A 103 20.95 4.68 -7.71
CA ASN A 103 21.77 3.46 -7.82
C ASN A 103 22.13 3.10 -9.27
N PHE A 104 21.29 3.48 -10.23
CA PHE A 104 21.58 3.39 -11.66
C PHE A 104 22.33 4.60 -12.22
N ARG A 105 22.73 5.56 -11.36
CA ARG A 105 23.53 6.73 -11.73
C ARG A 105 22.87 7.62 -12.79
N LEU A 106 21.54 7.64 -12.82
CA LEU A 106 20.76 8.52 -13.68
C LEU A 106 20.61 9.93 -13.10
N VAL A 107 20.80 10.06 -11.79
CA VAL A 107 20.83 11.33 -11.04
C VAL A 107 21.95 11.30 -9.99
N GLY A 108 22.41 12.48 -9.57
CA GLY A 108 23.39 12.62 -8.49
C GLY A 108 22.86 12.15 -7.14
N ARG A 109 23.79 11.84 -6.22
CA ARG A 109 23.48 11.57 -4.81
C ARG A 109 23.26 12.87 -4.04
#